data_AF-A0A8J8ELE2-F1
#
_entry.id   AF-A0A8J8ELE2-F1
#
_cell.length_a   1.000
_cell.length_b   1.000
_cell.length_c   1.000
_cell.angle_alpha   90.00
_cell.angle_beta   90.00
_cell.angle_gamma   90.00
#
_symmetry.space_group_name_H-M   'P 1'
#
loop_
_entity.id
_entity.type
_entity.pdbx_description
1 polymer ?
#
loop_
_entity_poly.entity_id
_entity_poly.type
_entity_poly.pdbx_seq_one_letter_code
_entity_poly.pdbx_strand_id
1 'polypeptide(L)'
;MEKLKVLHVDVGGCEGCNVSIIRAYPKLMDLIELDISYLRKDECKLDEYDVAIITGGACMNEPRILEELKEIREKAHTVVAFGSCATFSGILRFCRGGQEPRPDHRNFQPINSVIKVDYSIPGCPPTPQMLQSFFKFYINGDERRLRLFKVSADIKKLSGFDLIDDIVLTGLCIGCGACELSCPTNAIKLIDKRPNLVQEKCIRCGTCYIRCPRASQILSMGGAR
;
A
#
# COMPACT_ATOMS: atom_id res chain seq x y z
N MET A 1 -5.37 -5.45 28.01
CA MET A 1 -4.45 -5.95 26.97
C MET A 1 -3.41 -4.88 26.78
N GLU A 2 -2.13 -5.24 26.72
CA GLU A 2 -1.07 -4.26 26.42
C GLU A 2 -1.27 -3.73 24.99
N LYS A 3 -1.04 -2.44 24.79
CA LYS A 3 -1.20 -1.82 23.46
C LYS A 3 -0.04 -2.22 22.58
N LEU A 4 -0.31 -2.50 21.31
CA LEU A 4 0.75 -2.73 20.34
C LEU A 4 1.50 -1.41 20.10
N LYS A 5 2.82 -1.45 20.17
CA LYS A 5 3.71 -0.34 19.83
C LYS A 5 3.83 -0.27 18.32
N VAL A 6 3.23 0.74 17.72
CA VAL A 6 3.12 0.90 16.27
C VAL A 6 3.92 2.11 15.82
N LEU A 7 5.00 1.89 15.08
CA LEU A 7 5.72 2.95 14.39
C LEU A 7 4.98 3.33 13.11
N HIS A 8 4.93 4.62 12.78
CA HIS A 8 4.58 5.09 11.45
C HIS A 8 5.67 6.00 10.89
N VAL A 9 6.07 5.77 9.62
CA VAL A 9 7.07 6.57 8.90
C VAL A 9 6.62 6.77 7.45
N ASP A 10 6.81 7.99 6.93
CA ASP A 10 6.65 8.30 5.51
C ASP A 10 8.02 8.43 4.82
N VAL A 11 8.22 7.69 3.73
CA VAL A 11 9.50 7.65 2.99
C VAL A 11 9.43 8.29 1.61
N GLY A 12 8.47 9.20 1.37
CA GLY A 12 8.29 9.87 0.08
C GLY A 12 6.87 9.77 -0.47
N GLY A 13 5.87 9.88 0.40
CA GLY A 13 4.45 9.90 0.08
C GLY A 13 3.90 11.33 -0.07
N CYS A 14 2.59 11.41 -0.34
CA CYS A 14 1.86 12.67 -0.43
C CYS A 14 1.11 13.01 0.88
N GLU A 15 1.43 12.32 1.98
CA GLU A 15 0.78 12.43 3.30
C GLU A 15 -0.73 12.10 3.34
N GLY A 16 -1.36 11.76 2.21
CA GLY A 16 -2.77 11.34 2.17
C GLY A 16 -3.03 10.05 2.96
N CYS A 17 -2.04 9.15 3.03
CA CYS A 17 -2.07 7.98 3.89
C CYS A 17 -2.08 8.36 5.38
N ASN A 18 -1.31 9.37 5.74
CA ASN A 18 -1.09 9.83 7.10
C ASN A 18 -2.38 10.44 7.66
N VAL A 19 -3.08 11.23 6.84
CA VAL A 19 -4.45 11.67 7.13
C VAL A 19 -5.41 10.49 7.33
N SER A 20 -5.29 9.44 6.52
CA SER A 20 -6.13 8.23 6.68
C SER A 20 -5.84 7.49 7.99
N ILE A 21 -4.56 7.39 8.39
CA ILE A 21 -4.13 6.81 9.67
C ILE A 21 -4.69 7.63 10.84
N ILE A 22 -4.56 8.95 10.82
CA ILE A 22 -5.10 9.84 11.87
C ILE A 22 -6.62 9.68 11.99
N ARG A 23 -7.34 9.57 10.87
CA ARG A 23 -8.79 9.31 10.87
C ARG A 23 -9.15 7.92 11.39
N ALA A 24 -8.25 6.95 11.27
CA ALA A 24 -8.46 5.60 11.79
C ALA A 24 -8.20 5.51 13.30
N TYR A 25 -7.24 6.31 13.80
CA TYR A 25 -6.67 6.22 15.14
C TYR A 25 -7.67 6.28 16.31
N PRO A 26 -8.74 7.12 16.30
CA PRO A 26 -9.69 7.16 17.42
C PRO A 26 -10.35 5.81 17.73
N LYS A 27 -10.48 4.91 16.75
CA LYS A 27 -11.01 3.54 16.94
C LYS A 27 -9.94 2.50 17.25
N LEU A 28 -8.67 2.90 17.23
CA LEU A 28 -7.50 2.05 17.45
C LEU A 28 -6.72 2.44 18.70
N MET A 29 -6.97 3.61 19.28
CA MET A 29 -6.31 4.15 20.48
C MET A 29 -6.25 3.18 21.66
N ASP A 30 -7.27 2.33 21.83
CA ASP A 30 -7.31 1.32 22.91
C ASP A 30 -6.51 0.05 22.59
N LEU A 31 -6.13 -0.13 21.33
CA LEU A 31 -5.45 -1.32 20.80
C LEU A 31 -3.98 -1.05 20.47
N ILE A 32 -3.65 0.17 20.04
CA ILE A 32 -2.32 0.55 19.57
C ILE A 32 -1.85 1.84 20.23
N GLU A 33 -0.56 1.90 20.50
CA GLU A 33 0.18 3.11 20.79
C GLU A 33 0.93 3.51 19.53
N LEU A 34 0.53 4.64 18.93
CA LEU A 34 1.08 5.09 17.66
C LEU A 34 2.26 6.04 17.90
N ASP A 35 3.46 5.63 17.50
CA ASP A 35 4.64 6.47 17.44
C ASP A 35 4.74 7.16 16.06
N ILE A 36 4.73 8.49 16.11
CA ILE A 36 4.90 9.41 14.97
C ILE A 36 6.05 10.39 15.22
N SER A 37 7.03 10.00 16.04
CA SER A 37 8.18 10.83 16.42
C SER A 37 8.94 11.40 15.22
N TYR A 38 8.98 10.68 14.09
CA TYR A 38 9.63 11.13 12.86
C TYR A 38 9.10 12.50 12.37
N LEU A 39 7.83 12.84 12.63
CA LEU A 39 7.26 14.15 12.28
C LEU A 39 7.93 15.32 13.02
N ARG A 40 8.53 15.05 14.18
CA ARG A 40 9.31 16.01 14.96
C ARG A 40 10.79 16.03 14.58
N LYS A 41 11.20 15.23 13.59
CA LYS A 41 12.59 14.89 13.27
C LYS A 41 13.34 14.24 14.44
N ASP A 42 12.60 13.65 15.38
CA ASP A 42 13.15 12.80 16.41
C ASP A 42 13.54 11.46 15.76
N GLU A 43 14.59 10.82 16.27
CA GLU A 43 14.91 9.44 15.91
C GLU A 43 13.81 8.46 16.41
N CYS A 44 13.80 7.26 15.85
CA CYS A 44 12.97 6.17 16.36
C CYS A 44 13.24 6.00 17.86
N LYS A 45 12.20 6.15 18.69
CA LYS A 45 12.34 6.28 20.15
C LYS A 45 12.56 4.96 20.86
N LEU A 46 12.13 3.88 20.21
CA LEU A 46 12.18 2.53 20.76
C LEU A 46 13.17 1.68 19.99
N ASP A 47 13.79 0.75 20.72
CA ASP A 47 14.65 -0.27 20.16
C ASP A 47 13.85 -1.29 19.34
N GLU A 48 12.58 -1.51 19.68
CA GLU A 48 11.72 -2.52 19.05
C GLU A 48 10.25 -2.07 18.96
N TYR A 49 9.58 -2.44 17.85
CA TYR A 49 8.17 -2.18 17.57
C TYR A 49 7.42 -3.46 17.17
N ASP A 50 6.17 -3.60 17.61
CA ASP A 50 5.29 -4.68 17.19
C ASP A 50 4.94 -4.59 15.69
N VAL A 51 4.66 -3.37 15.23
CA VAL A 51 4.29 -3.11 13.83
C VAL A 51 4.90 -1.79 13.37
N ALA A 52 5.52 -1.78 12.19
CA ALA A 52 5.89 -0.55 11.49
C ALA A 52 5.00 -0.36 10.26
N ILE A 53 4.26 0.75 10.22
CA ILE A 53 3.46 1.19 9.08
C ILE A 53 4.31 2.16 8.26
N ILE A 54 4.60 1.80 7.01
CA ILE A 54 5.43 2.60 6.12
C ILE A 54 4.57 3.12 4.96
N THR A 55 4.60 4.43 4.72
CA THR A 55 3.92 5.12 3.63
C THR A 55 4.92 5.71 2.63
N GLY A 56 4.47 5.99 1.41
CA GLY A 56 5.35 6.49 0.35
C GLY A 56 6.17 5.39 -0.35
N GLY A 57 6.70 5.71 -1.53
CA GLY A 57 7.58 4.80 -2.27
C GLY A 57 9.04 5.21 -2.10
N ALA A 58 9.97 4.24 -2.15
CA ALA A 58 11.38 4.50 -1.91
C ALA A 58 12.06 5.10 -3.14
N CYS A 59 12.72 6.26 -2.98
CA CYS A 59 13.63 6.80 -3.98
C CYS A 59 14.93 5.99 -3.97
N MET A 60 15.20 5.23 -5.04
CA MET A 60 16.41 4.41 -5.16
C MET A 60 17.69 5.24 -5.32
N ASN A 61 17.54 6.54 -5.55
CA ASN A 61 18.65 7.50 -5.65
C ASN A 61 18.98 8.18 -4.32
N GLU A 62 18.26 7.87 -3.23
CA GLU A 62 18.47 8.46 -1.92
C GLU A 62 18.88 7.38 -0.91
N PRO A 63 20.21 7.15 -0.71
CA PRO A 63 20.72 6.09 0.15
C PRO A 63 20.18 6.14 1.58
N ARG A 64 19.99 7.36 2.11
CA ARG A 64 19.45 7.58 3.45
C ARG A 64 18.09 6.90 3.65
N ILE A 65 17.20 6.98 2.66
CA ILE A 65 15.87 6.34 2.72
C ILE A 65 16.01 4.82 2.70
N LEU A 66 16.97 4.28 1.95
CA LEU A 66 17.20 2.83 1.87
C LEU A 66 17.77 2.28 3.19
N GLU A 67 18.65 3.04 3.84
CA GLU A 67 19.20 2.72 5.17
C GLU A 67 18.10 2.78 6.24
N GLU A 68 17.32 3.86 6.26
CA GLU A 68 16.18 4.02 7.18
C GLU A 68 15.18 2.87 7.07
N LEU A 69 14.83 2.45 5.84
CA LEU A 69 13.94 1.29 5.63
C LEU A 69 14.53 0.00 6.23
N LYS A 70 15.84 -0.23 6.08
CA LYS A 70 16.51 -1.42 6.63
C LYS A 70 16.54 -1.38 8.15
N GLU A 71 16.85 -0.24 8.75
CA GLU A 71 16.82 -0.04 10.20
C GLU A 71 15.41 -0.29 10.76
N ILE A 72 14.37 0.25 10.12
CA ILE A 72 12.98 0.01 10.52
C ILE A 72 12.65 -1.48 10.43
N ARG A 73 13.12 -2.17 9.39
CA ARG A 73 12.90 -3.61 9.23
C ARG A 73 13.57 -4.43 10.34
N GLU A 74 14.74 -4.02 10.81
CA GLU A 74 15.44 -4.67 11.93
C GLU A 74 14.72 -4.45 13.27
N LYS A 75 14.17 -3.25 13.48
CA LYS A 75 13.49 -2.87 14.73
C LYS A 75 12.02 -3.31 14.80
N ALA A 76 11.38 -3.63 13.68
CA ALA A 76 9.95 -3.98 13.64
C ALA A 76 9.74 -5.48 13.45
N HIS A 77 8.89 -6.09 14.29
CA HIS A 77 8.47 -7.48 14.11
C HIS A 77 7.66 -7.67 12.82
N THR A 78 6.70 -6.77 12.57
CA THR A 78 5.84 -6.78 11.39
C THR A 78 5.96 -5.47 10.62
N VAL A 79 6.22 -5.52 9.32
CA VAL A 79 6.21 -4.34 8.43
C VAL A 79 4.97 -4.34 7.56
N VAL A 80 4.26 -3.21 7.55
CA VAL A 80 3.03 -2.98 6.79
C VAL A 80 3.26 -1.85 5.79
N ALA A 81 3.21 -2.16 4.49
CA ALA A 81 3.16 -1.12 3.45
C ALA A 81 1.75 -0.54 3.39
N PHE A 82 1.58 0.72 3.76
CA PHE A 82 0.26 1.38 3.77
C PHE A 82 0.14 2.39 2.63
N GLY A 83 -0.70 2.06 1.66
CA GLY A 83 -0.91 2.85 0.46
C GLY A 83 -0.27 2.27 -0.79
N SER A 84 -0.80 2.69 -1.94
CA SER A 84 -0.37 2.21 -3.25
C SER A 84 1.05 2.65 -3.61
N CYS A 85 1.57 3.74 -3.06
CA CYS A 85 2.96 4.12 -3.27
C CYS A 85 3.93 3.16 -2.58
N ALA A 86 3.68 2.83 -1.30
CA ALA A 86 4.48 1.86 -0.57
C ALA A 86 4.37 0.45 -1.17
N THR A 87 3.15 0.06 -1.58
CA THR A 87 2.90 -1.28 -2.10
C THR A 87 3.35 -1.45 -3.55
N PHE A 88 3.00 -0.50 -4.43
CA PHE A 88 3.12 -0.65 -5.90
C PHE A 88 3.83 0.51 -6.59
N SER A 89 4.42 1.47 -5.86
CA SER A 89 4.87 2.80 -6.33
C SER A 89 3.79 3.75 -6.84
N GLY A 90 2.65 3.28 -7.34
CA GLY A 90 1.56 4.16 -7.77
C GLY A 90 2.03 5.19 -8.80
N ILE A 91 1.69 6.46 -8.55
CA ILE A 91 2.07 7.58 -9.40
C ILE A 91 3.59 7.78 -9.50
N LEU A 92 4.37 7.34 -8.51
CA LEU A 92 5.83 7.49 -8.52
C LEU A 92 6.49 6.68 -9.65
N ARG A 93 5.76 5.73 -10.26
CA ARG A 93 6.21 5.02 -11.47
C ARG A 93 6.40 5.92 -12.69
N PHE A 94 5.85 7.13 -12.68
CA PHE A 94 6.00 8.10 -13.75
C PHE A 94 7.15 9.09 -13.51
N CYS A 95 7.78 9.05 -12.34
CA CYS A 95 8.96 9.86 -12.05
C CYS A 95 10.09 9.50 -13.02
N ARG A 96 10.80 10.52 -13.50
CA ARG A 96 11.89 10.40 -14.49
C ARG A 96 13.10 11.30 -14.19
N GLY A 97 13.10 11.99 -13.05
CA GLY A 97 14.13 12.94 -12.65
C GLY A 97 14.13 14.22 -13.49
N GLY A 98 15.25 14.94 -13.43
CA GLY A 98 15.48 16.19 -14.15
C GLY A 98 14.81 17.43 -13.55
N GLN A 99 14.23 17.31 -12.35
CA GLN A 99 13.63 18.43 -11.63
C GLN A 99 14.55 18.88 -10.48
N GLU A 100 14.84 20.18 -10.41
CA GLU A 100 15.58 20.79 -9.30
C GLU A 100 14.80 20.70 -7.97
N PRO A 101 15.48 20.66 -6.80
CA PRO A 101 16.94 20.73 -6.60
C PRO A 101 17.67 19.37 -6.66
N ARG A 102 16.95 18.29 -6.96
CA ARG A 102 17.48 16.91 -7.00
C ARG A 102 17.14 16.27 -8.35
N PRO A 103 17.78 16.72 -9.46
CA PRO A 103 17.52 16.14 -10.78
C PRO A 103 17.90 14.66 -10.88
N ASP A 104 18.72 14.16 -9.96
CA ASP A 104 19.11 12.76 -9.80
C ASP A 104 17.98 11.85 -9.28
N HIS A 105 16.96 12.40 -8.60
CA HIS A 105 15.82 11.64 -8.05
C HIS A 105 14.87 11.18 -9.15
N ARG A 106 15.14 10.03 -9.74
CA ARG A 106 14.44 9.53 -10.94
C ARG A 106 13.79 8.16 -10.79
N ASN A 107 14.29 7.31 -9.90
CA ASN A 107 13.84 5.94 -9.78
C ASN A 107 13.14 5.70 -8.44
N PHE A 108 11.84 5.46 -8.48
CA PHE A 108 11.04 5.18 -7.30
C PHE A 108 10.47 3.76 -7.37
N GLN A 109 10.62 2.99 -6.31
CA GLN A 109 10.20 1.59 -6.21
C GLN A 109 9.32 1.36 -4.99
N PRO A 110 8.47 0.31 -4.97
CA PRO A 110 7.74 -0.05 -3.77
C PRO A 110 8.73 -0.51 -2.70
N ILE A 111 8.36 -0.38 -1.42
CA ILE A 111 9.28 -0.66 -0.32
C ILE A 111 9.67 -2.15 -0.24
N ASN A 112 8.82 -3.05 -0.76
CA ASN A 112 9.11 -4.48 -0.91
C ASN A 112 10.23 -4.81 -1.93
N SER A 113 10.77 -3.80 -2.62
CA SER A 113 11.98 -3.94 -3.44
C SER A 113 13.26 -3.64 -2.67
N VAL A 114 13.14 -3.15 -1.43
CA VAL A 114 14.26 -2.78 -0.55
C VAL A 114 14.31 -3.68 0.68
N ILE A 115 13.16 -3.91 1.32
CA ILE A 115 13.02 -4.71 2.54
C ILE A 115 11.90 -5.73 2.40
N LYS A 116 11.90 -6.76 3.26
CA LYS A 116 10.76 -7.69 3.36
C LYS A 116 9.57 -6.98 4.02
N VAL A 117 8.42 -7.00 3.34
CA VAL A 117 7.13 -6.51 3.83
C VAL A 117 6.26 -7.71 4.19
N ASP A 118 5.60 -7.69 5.34
CA ASP A 118 4.76 -8.81 5.78
C ASP A 118 3.31 -8.66 5.31
N TYR A 119 2.83 -7.42 5.29
CA TYR A 119 1.48 -7.09 4.85
C TYR A 119 1.45 -5.79 4.05
N SER A 120 0.54 -5.71 3.08
CA SER A 120 0.27 -4.47 2.35
C SER A 120 -1.19 -4.12 2.41
N ILE A 121 -1.48 -2.84 2.59
CA ILE A 121 -2.84 -2.27 2.56
C ILE A 121 -2.92 -1.27 1.38
N PRO A 122 -3.29 -1.74 0.18
CA PRO A 122 -3.29 -0.89 -1.01
C PRO A 122 -4.46 0.12 -1.02
N GLY A 123 -4.23 1.25 -1.67
CA GLY A 123 -5.19 2.34 -1.84
C GLY A 123 -4.49 3.68 -2.03
N CYS A 124 -5.14 4.64 -2.71
CA CYS A 124 -4.56 5.95 -2.98
C CYS A 124 -5.55 7.08 -2.64
N PRO A 125 -5.78 7.38 -1.34
CA PRO A 125 -5.25 6.66 -0.17
C PRO A 125 -6.11 5.43 0.21
N PRO A 126 -5.60 4.50 1.04
CA PRO A 126 -6.44 3.45 1.64
C PRO A 126 -7.48 4.07 2.58
N THR A 127 -8.61 3.40 2.77
CA THR A 127 -9.66 3.89 3.67
C THR A 127 -9.29 3.65 5.14
N PRO A 128 -9.70 4.55 6.07
CA PRO A 128 -9.44 4.36 7.50
C PRO A 128 -9.97 3.02 8.04
N GLN A 129 -11.10 2.56 7.51
CA GLN A 129 -11.73 1.29 7.87
C GLN A 129 -10.85 0.09 7.52
N MET A 130 -10.03 0.20 6.47
CA MET A 130 -9.15 -0.89 6.10
C MET A 130 -8.03 -1.08 7.12
N LEU A 131 -7.45 0.01 7.62
CA LEU A 131 -6.46 -0.05 8.70
C LEU A 131 -7.08 -0.58 10.00
N GLN A 132 -8.30 -0.13 10.33
CA GLN A 132 -9.04 -0.63 11.47
C GLN A 132 -9.32 -2.14 11.38
N SER A 133 -9.69 -2.60 10.18
CA SER A 133 -9.95 -4.02 9.93
C SER A 133 -8.67 -4.83 10.01
N PHE A 134 -7.57 -4.33 9.44
CA PHE A 134 -6.25 -4.96 9.53
C PHE A 134 -5.85 -5.21 10.98
N PHE A 135 -5.84 -4.19 11.85
CA PHE A 135 -5.45 -4.38 13.26
C PHE A 135 -6.38 -5.33 14.01
N LYS A 136 -7.69 -5.29 13.73
CA LYS A 136 -8.63 -6.27 14.29
C LYS A 136 -8.30 -7.69 13.85
N PHE A 137 -7.95 -7.92 12.59
CA PHE A 137 -7.60 -9.26 12.10
C PHE A 137 -6.24 -9.70 12.63
N TYR A 138 -5.28 -8.79 12.68
CA TYR A 138 -3.92 -9.01 13.19
C TYR A 138 -3.93 -9.42 14.66
N ILE A 139 -4.61 -8.66 15.52
CA ILE A 139 -4.71 -8.95 16.96
C ILE A 139 -5.43 -10.29 17.22
N ASN A 140 -6.43 -10.62 16.42
CA ASN A 140 -7.17 -11.87 16.56
C ASN A 140 -6.48 -13.08 15.89
N GLY A 141 -5.34 -12.89 15.21
CA GLY A 141 -4.67 -13.96 14.47
C GLY A 141 -5.52 -14.55 13.33
N ASP A 142 -6.39 -13.75 12.70
CA ASP A 142 -7.28 -14.21 11.63
C ASP A 142 -6.53 -14.30 10.28
N GLU A 143 -5.71 -15.35 10.15
CA GLU A 143 -4.90 -15.62 8.95
C GLU A 143 -5.72 -15.63 7.66
N ARG A 144 -6.98 -16.10 7.71
CA ARG A 144 -7.86 -16.14 6.55
C ARG A 144 -8.15 -14.74 6.03
N ARG A 145 -8.45 -13.80 6.92
CA ARG A 145 -8.71 -12.39 6.53
C ARG A 145 -7.42 -11.62 6.26
N LEU A 146 -6.30 -12.02 6.87
CA LEU A 146 -4.98 -11.43 6.63
C LEU A 146 -4.37 -11.84 5.27
N ARG A 147 -4.84 -12.96 4.68
CA ARG A 147 -4.25 -13.54 3.46
C ARG A 147 -4.12 -12.57 2.29
N LEU A 148 -5.12 -11.74 2.02
CA LEU A 148 -5.05 -10.78 0.91
C LEU A 148 -3.97 -9.71 1.16
N PHE A 149 -3.84 -9.24 2.40
CA PHE A 149 -2.82 -8.27 2.78
C PHE A 149 -1.42 -8.87 2.64
N LYS A 150 -1.26 -10.15 3.00
CA LYS A 150 0.00 -10.89 2.90
C LYS A 150 0.42 -11.09 1.45
N VAL A 151 -0.47 -11.62 0.61
CA VAL A 151 -0.16 -11.82 -0.82
C VAL A 151 0.11 -10.48 -1.53
N SER A 152 -0.58 -9.40 -1.14
CA SER A 152 -0.32 -8.07 -1.69
C SER A 152 1.06 -7.51 -1.29
N ALA A 153 1.70 -8.05 -0.26
CA ALA A 153 3.04 -7.64 0.18
C ALA A 153 4.14 -8.06 -0.80
N ASP A 154 3.94 -9.16 -1.52
CA ASP A 154 4.93 -9.70 -2.46
C ASP A 154 4.81 -9.08 -3.87
N ILE A 155 3.68 -8.45 -4.18
CA ILE A 155 3.41 -7.87 -5.50
C ILE A 155 4.10 -6.51 -5.62
N LYS A 156 5.00 -6.36 -6.60
CA LYS A 156 5.72 -5.09 -6.82
C LYS A 156 4.94 -4.08 -7.65
N LYS A 157 4.12 -4.52 -8.60
CA LYS A 157 3.43 -3.64 -9.54
C LYS A 157 2.01 -4.11 -9.81
N LEU A 158 1.09 -3.15 -9.84
CA LEU A 158 -0.30 -3.42 -10.16
C LEU A 158 -0.97 -2.13 -10.66
N SER A 159 -1.87 -2.25 -11.62
CA SER A 159 -2.44 -1.14 -12.38
C SER A 159 -3.77 -1.53 -13.01
N GLY A 160 -4.39 -0.59 -13.73
CA GLY A 160 -5.60 -0.87 -14.50
C GLY A 160 -5.38 -1.88 -15.63
N PHE A 161 -4.19 -1.93 -16.23
CA PHE A 161 -3.88 -2.87 -17.32
C PHE A 161 -3.98 -4.32 -16.83
N ASP A 162 -3.47 -4.57 -15.63
CA ASP A 162 -3.48 -5.87 -14.99
C ASP A 162 -4.90 -6.41 -14.77
N LEU A 163 -5.86 -5.52 -14.50
CA LEU A 163 -7.26 -5.91 -14.40
C LEU A 163 -7.82 -6.35 -15.76
N ILE A 164 -7.44 -5.63 -16.83
CA ILE A 164 -7.86 -5.97 -18.18
C ILE A 164 -7.26 -7.33 -18.55
N ASP A 165 -5.95 -7.49 -18.40
CA ASP A 165 -5.22 -8.66 -18.83
C ASP A 165 -5.66 -9.92 -18.07
N ASP A 166 -5.68 -9.87 -16.74
CA ASP A 166 -5.89 -11.07 -15.92
C ASP A 166 -7.36 -11.44 -15.74
N ILE A 167 -8.28 -10.48 -15.85
CA ILE A 167 -9.69 -10.68 -15.50
C ILE A 167 -10.60 -10.52 -16.71
N VAL A 168 -10.37 -9.52 -17.56
CA VAL A 168 -11.26 -9.24 -18.68
C VAL A 168 -10.93 -10.16 -19.85
N LEU A 169 -9.67 -10.18 -20.29
CA LEU A 169 -9.22 -10.95 -21.45
C LEU A 169 -9.27 -12.47 -21.19
N THR A 170 -9.14 -12.89 -19.94
CA THR A 170 -9.31 -14.29 -19.52
C THR A 170 -10.76 -14.72 -19.36
N GLY A 171 -11.74 -13.83 -19.57
CA GLY A 171 -13.17 -14.13 -19.48
C GLY A 171 -13.70 -14.28 -18.05
N LEU A 172 -12.92 -13.90 -17.02
CA LEU A 172 -13.33 -14.00 -15.62
C LEU A 172 -14.23 -12.83 -15.16
N CYS A 173 -14.29 -11.75 -15.93
CA CYS A 173 -15.06 -10.55 -15.59
C CYS A 173 -16.57 -10.80 -15.58
N ILE A 174 -17.19 -10.51 -14.43
CA ILE A 174 -18.65 -10.62 -14.22
C ILE A 174 -19.40 -9.28 -14.35
N GLY A 175 -18.70 -8.19 -14.71
CA GLY A 175 -19.34 -6.88 -14.93
C GLY A 175 -19.93 -6.20 -13.68
N CYS A 176 -19.41 -6.49 -12.48
CA CYS A 176 -19.97 -5.99 -11.22
C CYS A 176 -19.72 -4.50 -10.91
N GLY A 177 -18.81 -3.82 -11.63
CA GLY A 177 -18.53 -2.39 -11.43
C GLY A 177 -17.60 -2.02 -10.26
N ALA A 178 -17.15 -2.98 -9.44
CA ALA A 178 -16.28 -2.69 -8.29
C ALA A 178 -14.96 -1.96 -8.67
N CYS A 179 -14.41 -2.26 -9.85
CA CYS A 179 -13.21 -1.61 -10.37
C CYS A 179 -13.42 -0.14 -10.76
N GLU A 180 -14.59 0.23 -11.30
CA GLU A 180 -14.95 1.62 -11.58
C GLU A 180 -15.18 2.39 -10.29
N LEU A 181 -16.01 1.84 -9.38
CA LEU A 181 -16.35 2.47 -8.10
C LEU A 181 -15.11 2.74 -7.24
N SER A 182 -14.12 1.84 -7.28
CA SER A 182 -12.91 1.96 -6.47
C SER A 182 -11.79 2.77 -7.13
N CYS A 183 -11.93 3.18 -8.40
CA CYS A 183 -10.88 3.90 -9.10
C CYS A 183 -10.82 5.37 -8.65
N PRO A 184 -9.74 5.83 -7.97
CA PRO A 184 -9.71 7.18 -7.40
C PRO A 184 -9.64 8.28 -8.46
N THR A 185 -9.17 7.96 -9.67
CA THR A 185 -8.97 8.92 -10.76
C THR A 185 -9.99 8.76 -11.89
N ASN A 186 -11.03 7.95 -11.70
CA ASN A 186 -12.02 7.64 -12.75
C ASN A 186 -11.39 7.12 -14.06
N ALA A 187 -10.26 6.41 -13.95
CA ALA A 187 -9.55 5.81 -15.08
C ALA A 187 -10.23 4.53 -15.59
N ILE A 188 -11.11 3.90 -14.81
CA ILE A 188 -11.92 2.77 -15.26
C ILE A 188 -13.35 3.27 -15.48
N LYS A 189 -13.91 2.96 -16.65
CA LYS A 189 -15.32 3.20 -16.99
C LYS A 189 -15.99 1.94 -17.50
N LEU A 190 -17.20 1.64 -17.09
CA LEU A 190 -17.93 0.51 -17.64
C LEU A 190 -18.60 0.88 -18.97
N ILE A 191 -18.27 0.16 -20.03
CA ILE A 191 -18.94 0.21 -21.34
C ILE A 191 -19.50 -1.19 -21.58
N ASP A 192 -20.82 -1.31 -21.77
CA ASP A 192 -21.50 -2.61 -21.94
C ASP A 192 -21.14 -3.64 -20.86
N LYS A 193 -21.07 -3.18 -19.60
CA LYS A 193 -20.67 -3.98 -18.41
C LYS A 193 -19.26 -4.57 -18.49
N ARG A 194 -18.37 -3.99 -19.28
CA ARG A 194 -16.94 -4.31 -19.33
C ARG A 194 -16.11 -3.09 -18.96
N PRO A 195 -15.07 -3.25 -18.13
CA PRO A 195 -14.23 -2.13 -17.75
C PRO A 195 -13.36 -1.72 -18.94
N ASN A 196 -13.43 -0.44 -19.29
CA ASN A 196 -12.58 0.24 -20.23
C ASN A 196 -11.59 1.13 -19.47
N LEU A 197 -10.30 1.02 -19.79
CA LEU A 197 -9.23 1.76 -19.13
C LEU A 197 -8.87 3.02 -19.93
N VAL A 198 -9.06 4.19 -19.32
CA VAL A 198 -8.51 5.47 -19.78
C VAL A 198 -7.09 5.58 -19.26
N GLN A 199 -6.13 5.28 -20.13
CA GLN A 199 -4.73 5.05 -19.76
C GLN A 199 -4.09 6.30 -19.14
N GLU A 200 -4.43 7.48 -19.66
CA GLU A 200 -3.91 8.79 -19.28
C GLU A 200 -4.31 9.19 -17.87
N LYS A 201 -5.41 8.63 -17.35
CA LYS A 201 -5.89 8.86 -15.97
C LYS A 201 -5.36 7.81 -14.98
N CYS A 202 -4.78 6.72 -15.47
CA CYS A 202 -4.37 5.61 -14.64
C CYS A 202 -3.07 5.94 -13.89
N ILE A 203 -3.17 6.08 -12.56
CA ILE A 203 -2.02 6.36 -11.70
C ILE A 203 -1.29 5.11 -11.21
N ARG A 204 -1.54 3.95 -11.82
CA ARG A 204 -0.90 2.66 -11.49
C ARG A 204 -0.97 2.28 -10.00
N CYS A 205 -2.10 2.58 -9.34
CA CYS A 205 -2.28 2.35 -7.91
C CYS A 205 -2.77 0.93 -7.55
N GLY A 206 -3.12 0.10 -8.54
CA GLY A 206 -3.61 -1.27 -8.35
C GLY A 206 -4.97 -1.41 -7.65
N THR A 207 -5.63 -0.32 -7.24
CA THR A 207 -6.85 -0.40 -6.41
C THR A 207 -7.98 -1.14 -7.13
N CYS A 208 -8.17 -0.88 -8.42
CA CYS A 208 -9.20 -1.53 -9.23
C CYS A 208 -9.03 -3.06 -9.32
N TYR A 209 -7.78 -3.54 -9.31
CA TYR A 209 -7.46 -4.97 -9.27
C TYR A 209 -7.71 -5.57 -7.89
N ILE A 210 -7.15 -4.97 -6.83
CA ILE A 210 -7.32 -5.47 -5.45
C ILE A 210 -8.78 -5.50 -5.01
N ARG A 211 -9.61 -4.57 -5.50
CA ARG A 211 -11.05 -4.51 -5.19
C ARG A 211 -11.91 -5.38 -6.10
N CYS A 212 -11.36 -5.90 -7.20
CA CYS A 212 -12.11 -6.82 -8.06
C CYS A 212 -12.30 -8.15 -7.32
N PRO A 213 -13.55 -8.62 -7.11
CA PRO A 213 -13.80 -9.84 -6.34
C PRO A 213 -13.21 -11.09 -6.98
N ARG A 214 -13.06 -11.10 -8.31
CA ARG A 214 -12.43 -12.21 -9.04
C ARG A 214 -10.92 -12.20 -8.86
N ALA A 215 -10.30 -11.02 -8.96
CA ALA A 215 -8.86 -10.88 -8.81
C ALA A 215 -8.40 -11.16 -7.37
N SER A 216 -9.07 -10.58 -6.37
CA SER A 216 -8.74 -10.83 -4.96
C SER A 216 -8.92 -12.29 -4.56
N GLN A 217 -9.89 -12.99 -5.14
CA GLN A 217 -10.05 -14.43 -4.97
C GLN A 217 -8.87 -15.21 -5.55
N ILE A 218 -8.43 -14.89 -6.78
CA ILE A 218 -7.28 -15.54 -7.43
C ILE A 218 -6.01 -15.34 -6.61
N LEU A 219 -5.72 -14.10 -6.21
CA LEU A 219 -4.58 -13.77 -5.35
C LEU A 219 -4.64 -14.57 -4.04
N SER A 220 -5.82 -14.61 -3.41
CA SER A 220 -6.02 -15.33 -2.16
C SER A 220 -5.96 -16.86 -2.32
N MET A 221 -6.01 -17.42 -3.53
CA MET A 221 -5.84 -18.85 -3.77
C MET A 221 -4.40 -19.25 -4.07
N GLY A 222 -3.46 -18.29 -4.12
CA GLY A 222 -2.08 -18.54 -4.53
C GLY A 222 -1.88 -18.44 -6.05
N GLY A 223 -2.81 -17.84 -6.78
CA GLY A 223 -2.58 -17.45 -8.16
C GLY A 223 -1.43 -16.44 -8.20
N ALA A 224 -0.27 -16.88 -8.70
CA ALA A 224 0.96 -16.11 -8.67
C ALA A 224 0.88 -14.88 -9.59
N ARG A 225 1.57 -13.83 -9.16
CA ARG A 225 1.92 -12.66 -9.97
C ARG A 225 3.29 -12.13 -9.56
#